data_AF-A0A7G2JXC2-F1
#
_entry.id   AF-A0A7G2JXC2-F1
#
_cell.length_a   1.000
_cell.length_b   1.000
_cell.length_c   1.000
_cell.angle_alpha   90.00
_cell.angle_beta   90.00
_cell.angle_gamma   90.00
#
_symmetry.space_group_name_H-M   'P 1'
#
loop_
_entity.id
_entity.type
_entity.pdbx_description
1 polymer ?
#
loop_
_entity_poly.entity_id
_entity_poly.type
_entity_poly.pdbx_seq_one_letter_code
_entity_poly.pdbx_strand_id
1 'polypeptide(L)' 'MIDGNSTQSGKVTGVILCHQVRALDLNERQAKFATKAEDYLVDEVIMKLVDLIDPQ' A
#
# COMPACT_ATOMS: atom_id res chain seq x y z
N MET A 1 20.34 3.33 -8.45
CA MET A 1 19.26 2.62 -9.16
C MET A 1 18.04 2.69 -8.26
N ILE A 2 16.96 3.29 -8.75
CA ILE A 2 15.64 3.25 -8.10
C ILE A 2 14.88 2.22 -8.91
N ASP A 3 14.60 1.06 -8.32
CA ASP A 3 13.69 0.03 -8.79
C ASP A 3 12.28 0.28 -8.22
N GLY A 4 11.24 -0.13 -8.95
CA GLY A 4 9.85 0.37 -8.75
C GLY A 4 9.60 1.76 -9.36
N ASN A 5 10.33 2.10 -10.43
CA ASN A 5 10.61 3.48 -10.84
C ASN A 5 9.49 4.19 -11.61
N SER A 6 8.32 4.33 -10.97
CA SER A 6 7.43 5.50 -10.99
C SER A 6 6.00 5.02 -10.75
N THR A 7 5.39 5.40 -9.62
CA THR A 7 3.92 5.52 -9.48
C THR A 7 3.46 6.58 -10.49
N GLN A 8 3.31 6.18 -11.76
CA GLN A 8 3.88 6.91 -12.91
C GLN A 8 3.24 8.28 -13.24
N SER A 9 3.56 9.30 -12.44
CA SER A 9 3.70 10.75 -12.71
C SER A 9 3.33 11.66 -11.52
N GLY A 10 2.97 11.11 -10.35
CA GLY A 10 2.61 11.88 -9.14
C GLY A 10 3.17 11.25 -7.86
N LYS A 11 4.49 11.18 -7.80
CA LYS A 11 5.30 10.18 -7.10
C LYS A 11 5.12 10.11 -5.58
N VAL A 12 4.57 8.99 -5.10
CA VAL A 12 4.71 8.52 -3.71
C VAL A 12 5.93 7.59 -3.63
N THR A 13 6.90 7.93 -2.78
CA THR A 13 8.09 7.11 -2.50
C THR A 13 8.09 6.68 -1.03
N GLY A 14 8.32 5.41 -0.76
CA GLY A 14 8.33 4.87 0.59
C GLY A 14 8.17 3.36 0.61
N VAL A 15 7.85 2.82 1.78
CA VAL A 15 7.56 1.39 2.00
C VAL A 15 6.19 1.24 2.66
N ILE A 16 5.51 0.13 2.39
CA ILE A 16 4.22 -0.20 3.01
C ILE A 16 4.49 -1.01 4.29
N LEU A 17 3.89 -0.60 5.41
CA LEU A 17 4.04 -1.26 6.71
C LEU A 17 2.88 -2.23 6.96
N CYS A 18 2.98 -3.45 6.44
CA CYS A 18 1.92 -4.45 6.55
C CYS A 18 1.65 -4.96 7.98
N HIS A 19 2.54 -4.70 8.94
CA HIS A 19 2.37 -5.11 10.35
C HIS A 19 1.55 -4.11 11.19
N GLN A 20 1.18 -2.96 10.63
CA GLN A 20 0.46 -1.88 11.33
C GLN A 20 -0.91 -1.57 10.70
N VAL A 21 -1.63 -2.63 10.30
CA VAL A 21 -2.93 -2.53 9.64
C VAL A 21 -3.95 -1.89 10.58
N ARG A 22 -4.73 -0.94 10.03
CA ARG A 22 -5.77 -0.22 10.77
C ARG A 22 -6.96 0.05 9.86
N ALA A 23 -8.16 -0.11 10.43
CA ALA A 23 -9.37 0.44 9.83
C ALA A 23 -9.47 1.93 10.18
N LEU A 24 -9.66 2.78 9.17
CA LEU A 24 -9.77 4.23 9.33
C LEU A 24 -10.98 4.74 8.55
N ASP A 25 -11.73 5.66 9.16
CA ASP A 25 -12.72 6.45 8.44
C ASP A 25 -12.01 7.49 7.55
N LEU A 26 -12.22 7.39 6.24
CA LEU A 26 -11.62 8.26 5.23
C LEU A 26 -12.41 9.55 5.02
N ASN A 27 -13.73 9.54 5.28
CA ASN A 27 -14.61 10.68 5.07
C ASN A 27 -14.38 11.74 6.15
N GLU A 28 -14.41 11.33 7.42
CA GLU A 28 -14.15 12.21 8.56
C GLU A 28 -12.72 12.76 8.53
N ARG A 29 -11.77 12.01 7.95
CA ARG A 29 -10.37 12.43 7.79
C ARG A 29 -10.10 13.23 6.51
N GLN A 30 -11.12 13.51 5.70
CA GLN A 30 -11.01 14.27 4.46
C GLN A 30 -9.90 13.75 3.53
N ALA A 31 -9.78 12.42 3.41
CA ALA A 31 -8.73 11.81 2.62
C ALA A 31 -8.83 12.22 1.14
N LYS A 32 -7.68 12.42 0.49
CA LYS A 32 -7.60 12.73 -0.95
C LYS A 32 -6.97 11.57 -1.70
N PHE A 33 -7.54 11.26 -2.86
CA PHE A 33 -6.93 10.31 -3.78
C PHE A 33 -5.60 10.86 -4.29
N ALA A 34 -4.53 10.09 -4.15
CA ALA A 34 -3.20 10.46 -4.64
C ALA A 34 -2.88 9.78 -5.98
N THR A 35 -2.86 8.45 -6.00
CA THR A 35 -2.56 7.65 -7.19
C THR A 35 -3.00 6.20 -6.99
N LYS A 36 -2.94 5.39 -8.05
CA LYS A 36 -3.06 3.93 -7.97
C LYS A 36 -1.66 3.31 -7.85
N ALA A 37 -1.56 2.25 -7.05
CA ALA A 37 -0.40 1.38 -7.08
C ALA A 37 -0.47 0.47 -8.31
N GLU A 38 0.68 -0.02 -8.74
CA GLU A 38 0.79 -1.08 -9.76
C GLU A 38 0.23 -2.40 -9.21
N ASP A 39 -0.39 -3.21 -10.06
CA ASP A 39 -1.10 -4.42 -9.65
C ASP A 39 -0.20 -5.40 -8.87
N TYR A 40 1.04 -5.61 -9.33
CA TYR A 40 1.99 -6.51 -8.65
C TYR A 40 2.34 -6.07 -7.22
N LEU A 41 2.34 -4.76 -6.93
CA LEU A 41 2.60 -4.26 -5.58
C LEU A 41 1.42 -4.56 -4.65
N VAL A 42 0.19 -4.53 -5.18
CA VAL A 42 -1.01 -4.86 -4.42
C VAL A 42 -1.01 -6.34 -4.05
N ASP A 43 -0.63 -7.20 -5.00
CA ASP A 43 -0.53 -8.66 -4.78
C ASP A 43 0.47 -9.01 -3.67
N GLU A 44 1.65 -8.36 -3.66
CA GLU A 44 2.65 -8.55 -2.61
C GLU A 44 2.13 -8.16 -1.22
N VAL A 45 1.41 -7.05 -1.12
CA VAL A 45 0.83 -6.59 0.15
C VAL A 45 -0.23 -7.56 0.65
N ILE A 46 -1.09 -8.08 -0.23
CA ILE A 46 -2.12 -9.06 0.13
C ILE A 46 -1.48 -10.32 0.71
N MET A 47 -0.42 -10.85 0.08
CA MET A 47 0.29 -12.02 0.61
C MET A 47 0.82 -11.78 2.02
N LYS A 48 1.46 -10.63 2.26
CA LYS A 48 1.98 -10.27 3.60
C LYS A 48 0.88 -10.08 4.65
N LEU A 49 -0.32 -9.65 4.23
CA LEU A 49 -1.45 -9.52 5.13
C LEU A 49 -2.06 -10.88 5.49
N VAL A 50 -2.13 -11.82 4.54
CA VAL A 50 -2.57 -13.19 4.80
C VAL A 50 -1.64 -13.86 5.82
N ASP A 51 -0.32 -13.75 5.61
CA ASP A 51 0.68 -14.29 6.54
C ASP A 51 0.54 -13.73 7.97
N LEU A 52 0.03 -12.51 8.13
CA LEU A 52 -0.17 -11.87 9.44
C LEU A 52 -1.44 -12.37 10.16
N ILE A 53 -2.50 -12.66 9.41
CA ILE A 53 -3.81 -13.05 9.96
C ILE A 53 -3.83 -14.53 10.31
N ASP A 54 -3.25 -15.37 9.45
CA ASP A 54 -3.17 -16.81 9.63
C ASP A 54 -1.75 -17.29 9.29
N PRO A 55 -0.80 -17.13 10.23
CA PRO A 55 0.53 -17.66 10.07
C PRO A 55 0.44 -19.19 10.11
N GLN A 56 0.63 -19.84 8.96
CA GLN A 56 0.78 -21.30 8.88
C GLN A 56 2.00 -21.80 9.66
#